data_AF-A4A4P9-F1
#
_entry.id   AF-A4A4P9-F1
#
_cell.length_a   1.000
_cell.length_b   1.000
_cell.length_c   1.000
_cell.angle_alpha   90.00
_cell.angle_beta   90.00
_cell.angle_gamma   90.00
#
_symmetry.space_group_name_H-M   'P 1'
#
loop_
_entity.id
_entity.type
_entity.pdbx_description
1 polymer ?
#
loop_
_entity_poly.entity_id
_entity_poly.type
_entity_poly.pdbx_seq_one_letter_code
_entity_poly.pdbx_strand_id
1 'polypeptide(L)'
;MQDVAAELQRLAQSDQISLQSLLEHEEFIDVLIEATQIVLRTSVTEKKAALKNAVINSALPNPPEASLQNIYLRFVDDLTSWHLRVLSLFHDPRQWFMDHGRKSPEFTMTSSLGALLEKAFPELAGRREFYDFISKDLYLKGLLSTDGLHTMMTASGTYESRSTDLGKGLIRFISISDL
;
A
#
# COMPACT_ATOMS: atom_id res chain seq x y z
N MET A 1 -17.01 0.89 9.41
CA MET A 1 -16.62 -0.18 10.37
C MET A 1 -17.54 -1.39 10.34
N GLN A 2 -18.81 -1.29 9.89
CA GLN A 2 -19.68 -2.47 9.76
C GLN A 2 -19.04 -3.58 8.91
N ASP A 3 -18.38 -3.22 7.80
CA ASP A 3 -17.67 -4.19 6.95
C ASP A 3 -16.55 -4.94 7.68
N VAL A 4 -15.86 -4.29 8.63
CA VAL A 4 -14.77 -4.90 9.42
C VAL A 4 -15.34 -5.92 10.40
N ALA A 5 -16.45 -5.60 11.07
CA ALA A 5 -17.09 -6.54 11.99
C ALA A 5 -17.56 -7.81 11.27
N ALA A 6 -18.14 -7.67 10.07
CA ALA A 6 -18.52 -8.81 9.24
C ALA A 6 -17.31 -9.66 8.82
N GLU A 7 -16.17 -9.02 8.50
CA GLU A 7 -14.93 -9.73 8.20
C GLU A 7 -14.41 -10.54 9.39
N LEU A 8 -14.28 -9.90 10.55
CA LEU A 8 -13.78 -10.57 11.76
C LEU A 8 -14.68 -11.75 12.15
N GLN A 9 -15.99 -11.64 11.98
CA GLN A 9 -16.90 -12.77 12.16
C GLN A 9 -16.63 -13.92 11.19
N ARG A 10 -16.37 -13.61 9.91
CA ARG A 10 -16.04 -14.62 8.90
C ARG A 10 -14.73 -15.35 9.23
N LEU A 11 -13.69 -14.59 9.58
CA LEU A 11 -12.40 -15.15 9.97
C LEU A 11 -12.52 -16.05 11.21
N ALA A 12 -13.32 -15.62 12.20
CA ALA A 12 -13.60 -16.43 13.38
C ALA A 12 -14.37 -17.72 13.07
N GLN A 13 -15.34 -17.67 12.14
CA GLN A 13 -16.06 -18.87 11.67
C GLN A 13 -15.14 -19.86 10.92
N SER A 14 -14.05 -19.38 10.34
CA SER A 14 -13.02 -20.20 9.69
C SER A 14 -11.88 -20.63 10.62
N ASP A 15 -12.03 -20.45 11.93
CA ASP A 15 -11.02 -20.77 12.98
C ASP A 15 -9.65 -20.09 12.78
N GLN A 16 -9.59 -18.98 12.02
CA GLN A 16 -8.35 -18.24 11.80
C GLN A 16 -8.02 -17.28 12.95
N ILE A 17 -9.05 -16.80 13.67
CA ILE A 17 -8.93 -15.87 14.79
C ILE A 17 -9.90 -16.24 15.90
N SER A 18 -9.61 -15.78 17.13
CA SER A 18 -10.54 -15.84 18.25
C SER A 18 -10.99 -14.44 18.63
N LEU A 19 -12.29 -14.16 18.46
CA LEU A 19 -12.85 -12.84 18.83
C LEU A 19 -12.66 -12.50 20.31
N GLN A 20 -12.76 -13.51 21.19
CA GLN A 20 -12.53 -13.32 22.62
C GLN A 20 -11.08 -12.93 22.90
N SER A 21 -10.13 -13.61 22.24
CA SER A 21 -8.70 -13.30 22.37
C SER A 21 -8.39 -11.89 21.88
N LEU A 22 -8.97 -11.47 20.75
CA LEU A 22 -8.74 -10.13 20.19
C LEU A 22 -9.17 -9.01 21.13
N LEU A 23 -10.27 -9.19 21.87
CA LEU A 23 -10.73 -8.22 22.86
C LEU A 23 -9.81 -8.14 24.10
N GLU A 24 -8.90 -9.08 24.27
CA GLU A 24 -7.91 -9.12 25.35
C GLU A 24 -6.52 -8.64 24.87
N HIS A 25 -6.34 -8.42 23.56
CA HIS A 25 -5.08 -7.96 22.97
C HIS A 25 -5.07 -6.43 22.80
N GLU A 26 -4.34 -5.74 23.68
CA GLU A 26 -4.19 -4.28 23.65
C GLU A 26 -3.70 -3.76 22.29
N GLU A 27 -2.75 -4.44 21.65
CA GLU A 27 -2.21 -4.05 20.33
C GLU A 27 -3.29 -3.96 19.24
N PHE A 28 -4.21 -4.95 19.21
CA PHE A 28 -5.32 -4.94 18.26
C PHE A 28 -6.31 -3.81 18.56
N ILE A 29 -6.60 -3.58 19.85
CA ILE A 29 -7.51 -2.51 20.28
C ILE A 29 -6.94 -1.14 19.90
N ASP A 30 -5.64 -0.93 20.08
CA ASP A 30 -4.96 0.30 19.69
C ASP A 30 -5.08 0.56 18.18
N VAL A 31 -4.82 -0.46 17.36
CA VAL A 31 -4.99 -0.37 15.90
C VAL A 31 -6.44 -0.07 15.52
N LEU A 32 -7.41 -0.74 16.15
CA LEU A 32 -8.82 -0.51 15.91
C LEU A 32 -9.22 0.94 16.22
N ILE A 33 -8.76 1.48 17.35
CA ILE A 33 -9.05 2.84 17.78
C ILE A 33 -8.39 3.85 16.83
N GLU A 34 -7.08 3.71 16.58
CA GLU A 34 -6.32 4.64 15.73
C GLU A 34 -6.88 4.64 14.30
N ALA A 35 -7.09 3.47 13.71
CA ALA A 35 -7.66 3.35 12.37
C ALA A 35 -9.05 3.99 12.28
N THR A 36 -9.89 3.79 13.31
CA THR A 36 -11.22 4.43 13.37
C THR A 36 -11.11 5.95 13.39
N GLN A 37 -10.20 6.50 14.20
CA GLN A 37 -9.98 7.94 14.27
C GLN A 37 -9.53 8.52 12.93
N ILE A 38 -8.60 7.85 12.23
CA ILE A 38 -8.14 8.27 10.89
C ILE A 38 -9.30 8.22 9.90
N VAL A 39 -10.07 7.12 9.88
CA VAL A 39 -11.24 6.95 8.98
C VAL A 39 -12.26 8.08 9.16
N LEU A 40 -12.50 8.54 10.40
CA LEU A 40 -13.45 9.60 10.70
C LEU A 40 -13.00 10.99 10.19
N ARG A 41 -11.69 11.22 10.05
CA ARG A 41 -11.13 12.51 9.59
C ARG A 41 -10.90 12.59 8.08
N THR A 42 -11.05 11.49 7.34
CA THR A 42 -10.79 11.45 5.90
C THR A 42 -12.05 11.18 5.08
N SER A 43 -12.18 11.82 3.93
CA SER A 43 -13.19 11.49 2.92
C SER A 43 -12.68 10.53 1.85
N VAL A 44 -11.37 10.24 1.83
CA VAL A 44 -10.71 9.45 0.78
C VAL A 44 -11.04 7.96 0.92
N THR A 45 -11.72 7.40 -0.08
CA THR A 45 -12.18 6.00 -0.06
C THR A 45 -11.03 5.00 -0.01
N GLU A 46 -9.94 5.23 -0.75
CA GLU A 46 -8.78 4.34 -0.77
C GLU A 46 -8.12 4.24 0.62
N LYS A 47 -8.00 5.36 1.35
CA LYS A 47 -7.51 5.35 2.73
C LYS A 47 -8.43 4.58 3.65
N LYS A 48 -9.75 4.76 3.51
CA LYS A 48 -10.72 4.01 4.31
C LYS A 48 -10.61 2.51 4.07
N ALA A 49 -10.42 2.08 2.83
CA ALA A 49 -10.19 0.67 2.51
C ALA A 49 -8.88 0.16 3.14
N ALA A 50 -7.78 0.90 2.98
CA ALA A 50 -6.48 0.58 3.58
C ALA A 50 -6.55 0.42 5.10
N LEU A 51 -7.25 1.33 5.79
CA LEU A 51 -7.41 1.29 7.26
C LEU A 51 -8.30 0.14 7.72
N LYS A 52 -9.37 -0.19 6.97
CA LYS A 52 -10.16 -1.39 7.25
C LYS A 52 -9.31 -2.65 7.15
N ASN A 53 -8.51 -2.76 6.09
CA ASN A 53 -7.61 -3.89 5.89
C ASN A 53 -6.53 -3.96 6.96
N ALA A 54 -5.97 -2.82 7.39
CA ALA A 54 -5.02 -2.77 8.51
C ALA A 54 -5.60 -3.37 9.80
N VAL A 55 -6.84 -3.03 10.13
CA VAL A 55 -7.54 -3.62 11.29
C VAL A 55 -7.71 -5.14 11.11
N ILE A 56 -8.15 -5.59 9.94
CA ILE A 56 -8.33 -7.02 9.66
C ILE A 56 -6.99 -7.77 9.76
N ASN A 57 -5.94 -7.26 9.13
CA ASN A 57 -4.62 -7.88 9.11
C ASN A 57 -3.93 -7.85 10.48
N SER A 58 -4.24 -6.87 11.34
CA SER A 58 -3.77 -6.86 12.74
C SER A 58 -4.38 -7.97 13.59
N ALA A 59 -5.55 -8.50 13.18
CA ALA A 59 -6.20 -9.60 13.88
C ALA A 59 -5.71 -11.00 13.43
N LEU A 60 -5.05 -11.10 12.28
CA LEU A 60 -4.56 -12.36 11.73
C LEU A 60 -3.36 -12.90 12.54
N PRO A 61 -3.06 -14.21 12.46
CA PRO A 61 -1.88 -14.78 13.09
C PRO A 61 -0.58 -14.10 12.59
N ASN A 62 0.33 -13.83 13.53
CA ASN A 62 1.62 -13.17 13.26
C ASN A 62 1.48 -11.80 12.56
N PRO A 63 0.72 -10.85 13.13
CA PRO A 63 0.68 -9.51 12.58
C PRO A 63 2.08 -8.86 12.71
N PRO A 64 2.36 -7.75 11.99
CA PRO A 64 3.57 -6.97 12.23
C PRO A 64 3.68 -6.60 13.73
N GLU A 65 4.89 -6.40 14.27
CA GLU A 65 5.00 -5.92 15.65
C GLU A 65 4.27 -4.58 15.85
N ALA A 66 3.78 -4.31 17.06
CA ALA A 66 2.97 -3.12 17.37
C ALA A 66 3.57 -1.80 16.87
N SER A 67 4.89 -1.61 17.02
CA SER A 67 5.59 -0.43 16.52
C SER A 67 5.46 -0.27 15.01
N LEU A 68 5.58 -1.35 14.24
CA LEU A 68 5.39 -1.34 12.79
C LEU A 68 3.93 -1.09 12.42
N GLN A 69 2.97 -1.69 13.14
CA GLN A 69 1.55 -1.43 12.90
C GLN A 69 1.24 0.08 13.04
N ASN A 70 1.72 0.71 14.12
CA ASN A 70 1.56 2.15 14.35
C ASN A 70 2.26 2.99 13.27
N ILE A 71 3.46 2.61 12.84
CA ILE A 71 4.17 3.27 11.73
C ILE A 71 3.34 3.19 10.45
N TYR A 72 2.75 2.03 10.14
CA TYR A 72 1.94 1.84 8.95
C TYR A 72 0.64 2.64 9.00
N LEU A 73 -0.05 2.70 10.14
CA LEU A 73 -1.25 3.53 10.30
C LEU A 73 -0.94 5.02 10.06
N ARG A 74 0.17 5.51 10.61
CA ARG A 74 0.64 6.88 10.36
C ARG A 74 0.97 7.13 8.90
N PHE A 75 1.61 6.18 8.21
CA PHE A 75 1.80 6.31 6.76
C PHE A 75 0.47 6.41 6.02
N VAL A 76 -0.55 5.62 6.37
CA VAL A 76 -1.85 5.74 5.71
C VAL A 76 -2.51 7.10 5.99
N ASP A 77 -2.37 7.66 7.19
CA ASP A 77 -2.89 8.99 7.52
C ASP A 77 -2.14 10.11 6.76
N ASP A 78 -0.81 10.02 6.66
CA ASP A 78 0.04 11.05 6.06
C ASP A 78 0.04 11.00 4.52
N LEU A 79 0.11 9.81 3.93
CA LEU A 79 0.30 9.64 2.49
C LEU A 79 -0.96 10.01 1.70
N THR A 80 -0.86 10.82 0.65
CA THR A 80 -2.00 11.09 -0.24
C THR A 80 -2.36 9.85 -1.07
N SER A 81 -3.53 9.86 -1.74
CA SER A 81 -3.90 8.80 -2.70
C SER A 81 -2.83 8.57 -3.78
N TRP A 82 -2.15 9.63 -4.24
CA TRP A 82 -1.06 9.51 -5.22
C TRP A 82 0.15 8.73 -4.71
N HIS A 83 0.56 8.93 -3.45
CA HIS A 83 1.63 8.14 -2.85
C HIS A 83 1.27 6.65 -2.84
N LEU A 84 0.05 6.29 -2.44
CA LEU A 84 -0.40 4.90 -2.41
C LEU A 84 -0.44 4.28 -3.82
N ARG A 85 -0.92 5.02 -4.82
CA ARG A 85 -0.96 4.57 -6.22
C ARG A 85 0.44 4.36 -6.81
N VAL A 86 1.35 5.30 -6.57
CA VAL A 86 2.75 5.20 -7.03
C VAL A 86 3.48 4.06 -6.33
N LEU A 87 3.30 3.92 -5.01
CA LEU A 87 3.86 2.82 -4.23
C LEU A 87 3.35 1.45 -4.72
N SER A 88 2.04 1.34 -4.98
CA SER A 88 1.42 0.12 -5.51
C SER A 88 1.97 -0.25 -6.90
N LEU A 89 2.09 0.72 -7.82
CA LEU A 89 2.70 0.49 -9.12
C LEU A 89 4.14 -0.01 -8.98
N PHE A 90 4.96 0.63 -8.15
CA PHE A 90 6.37 0.30 -8.01
C PHE A 90 6.63 -0.91 -7.09
N HIS A 91 5.62 -1.45 -6.44
CA HIS A 91 5.71 -2.70 -5.70
C HIS A 91 5.82 -3.90 -6.64
N ASP A 92 4.87 -4.01 -7.57
CA ASP A 92 4.89 -4.99 -8.63
C ASP A 92 4.29 -4.38 -9.90
N PRO A 93 5.13 -3.77 -10.75
CA PRO A 93 4.63 -3.11 -11.95
C PRO A 93 3.87 -4.06 -12.88
N ARG A 94 4.27 -5.33 -12.98
CA ARG A 94 3.63 -6.29 -13.89
C ARG A 94 2.25 -6.66 -13.37
N GLN A 95 2.17 -7.06 -12.11
CA GLN A 95 0.91 -7.39 -11.47
C GLN A 95 -0.04 -6.20 -11.48
N TRP A 96 0.47 -4.98 -11.25
CA TRP A 96 -0.34 -3.77 -11.32
C TRP A 96 -1.05 -3.61 -12.67
N PHE A 97 -0.34 -3.78 -13.80
CA PHE A 97 -0.98 -3.70 -15.12
C PHE A 97 -2.03 -4.80 -15.31
N MET A 98 -1.76 -6.02 -14.83
CA MET A 98 -2.70 -7.15 -14.89
C MET A 98 -3.98 -6.87 -14.11
N ASP A 99 -3.85 -6.41 -12.85
CA ASP A 99 -4.99 -6.08 -11.97
C ASP A 99 -5.87 -4.97 -12.54
N HIS A 100 -5.28 -4.07 -13.33
CA HIS A 100 -6.00 -2.98 -14.00
C HIS A 100 -6.48 -3.35 -15.41
N GLY A 101 -6.38 -4.62 -15.82
CA GLY A 101 -6.83 -5.09 -17.13
C GLY A 101 -6.09 -4.46 -18.31
N ARG A 102 -4.85 -4.03 -18.10
CA ARG A 102 -4.03 -3.31 -19.07
C ARG A 102 -2.84 -4.15 -19.50
N LYS A 103 -2.48 -4.06 -20.79
CA LYS A 103 -1.24 -4.66 -21.28
C LYS A 103 -0.04 -3.87 -20.75
N SER A 104 0.94 -4.55 -20.18
CA SER A 104 2.21 -3.91 -19.79
C SER A 104 2.88 -3.27 -21.02
N PRO A 105 3.35 -2.01 -20.93
CA PRO A 105 4.06 -1.34 -22.02
C PRO A 105 5.30 -2.10 -22.50
N GLU A 106 5.44 -2.30 -23.80
CA GLU A 106 6.67 -2.85 -24.37
C GLU A 106 7.69 -1.71 -24.56
N PHE A 107 8.82 -1.81 -23.86
CA PHE A 107 9.97 -0.94 -24.05
C PHE A 107 11.03 -1.67 -24.88
N THR A 108 11.65 -0.99 -25.84
CA THR A 108 12.51 -1.64 -26.85
C THR A 108 13.82 -2.15 -26.26
N MET A 109 14.67 -1.25 -25.76
CA MET A 109 15.95 -1.61 -25.11
C MET A 109 16.08 -0.95 -23.75
N THR A 110 15.74 0.33 -23.68
CA THR A 110 15.86 1.13 -22.47
C THR A 110 14.60 1.95 -22.21
N SER A 111 14.39 2.28 -20.95
CA SER A 111 13.28 3.14 -20.50
C SER A 111 13.62 3.73 -19.12
N SER A 112 12.69 4.45 -18.53
CA SER A 112 12.78 5.04 -17.20
C SER A 112 11.54 4.73 -16.37
N LEU A 113 11.65 4.86 -15.04
CA LEU A 113 10.49 4.69 -14.15
C LEU A 113 9.44 5.78 -14.38
N GLY A 114 9.87 6.99 -14.73
CA GLY A 114 8.97 8.09 -15.09
C GLY A 114 8.14 7.75 -16.33
N ALA A 115 8.76 7.15 -17.36
CA ALA A 115 8.04 6.71 -18.55
C ALA A 115 7.03 5.60 -18.23
N LEU A 116 7.39 4.62 -17.39
CA LEU A 116 6.46 3.58 -16.92
C LEU A 116 5.29 4.18 -16.13
N LEU A 117 5.57 5.13 -15.24
CA LEU A 117 4.57 5.81 -14.42
C LEU A 117 3.58 6.61 -15.28
N GLU A 118 4.04 7.33 -16.30
CA GLU A 118 3.14 8.03 -17.24
C GLU A 118 2.32 7.08 -18.12
N LYS A 119 2.82 5.87 -18.40
CA LYS A 119 2.03 4.83 -19.08
C LYS A 119 0.98 4.21 -18.16
N ALA A 120 1.31 4.01 -16.89
CA ALA A 120 0.36 3.52 -15.87
C ALA A 120 -0.72 4.57 -15.57
N PHE A 121 -0.34 5.84 -15.47
CA PHE A 121 -1.19 6.97 -15.12
C PHE A 121 -1.07 8.09 -16.17
N PRO A 122 -1.78 8.00 -17.30
CA PRO A 122 -1.72 9.02 -18.36
C PRO A 122 -2.04 10.44 -17.89
N GLU A 123 -2.83 10.58 -16.81
CA GLU A 123 -3.14 11.87 -16.17
C GLU A 123 -1.95 12.56 -15.50
N LEU A 124 -0.83 11.83 -15.30
CA LEU A 124 0.43 12.38 -14.81
C LEU A 124 1.34 12.88 -15.94
N ALA A 125 0.97 12.67 -17.21
CA ALA A 125 1.72 13.19 -18.35
C ALA A 125 1.86 14.72 -18.25
N GLY A 126 3.10 15.21 -18.33
CA GLY A 126 3.42 16.63 -18.19
C GLY A 126 3.39 17.17 -16.75
N ARG A 127 3.15 16.31 -15.73
CA ARG A 127 3.14 16.69 -14.30
C ARG A 127 4.40 16.22 -13.57
N ARG A 128 5.55 16.37 -14.22
CA ARG A 128 6.83 15.83 -13.75
C ARG A 128 7.19 16.23 -12.33
N GLU A 129 7.14 17.53 -12.03
CA GLU A 129 7.47 18.05 -10.70
C GLU A 129 6.62 17.40 -9.60
N PHE A 130 5.34 17.15 -9.89
CA PHE A 130 4.42 16.53 -8.95
C PHE A 130 4.78 15.06 -8.68
N TYR A 131 4.92 14.23 -9.71
CA TYR A 131 5.22 12.81 -9.47
C TYR A 131 6.66 12.58 -8.98
N ASP A 132 7.60 13.47 -9.30
CA ASP A 132 8.95 13.46 -8.75
C ASP A 132 8.92 13.78 -7.25
N PHE A 133 8.10 14.76 -6.82
CA PHE A 133 7.88 15.05 -5.42
C PHE A 133 7.30 13.83 -4.67
N ILE A 134 6.23 13.22 -5.20
CA ILE A 134 5.60 12.02 -4.60
C ILE A 134 6.61 10.89 -4.44
N SER A 135 7.39 10.62 -5.50
CA SER A 135 8.36 9.52 -5.48
C SER A 135 9.53 9.80 -4.54
N LYS A 136 9.98 11.06 -4.46
CA LYS A 136 11.01 11.48 -3.50
C LYS A 136 10.50 11.38 -2.06
N ASP A 137 9.26 11.75 -1.78
CA ASP A 137 8.70 11.62 -0.44
C ASP A 137 8.58 10.15 0.00
N LEU A 138 8.13 9.26 -0.90
CA LEU A 138 8.14 7.82 -0.65
C LEU A 138 9.55 7.26 -0.40
N TYR A 139 10.55 7.73 -1.14
CA TYR A 139 11.96 7.36 -0.91
C TYR A 139 12.46 7.86 0.45
N LEU A 140 12.19 9.12 0.81
CA LEU A 140 12.60 9.70 2.09
C LEU A 140 11.93 9.02 3.29
N LYS A 141 10.71 8.51 3.11
CA LYS A 141 10.00 7.65 4.09
C LYS A 141 10.49 6.20 4.10
N GLY A 142 11.46 5.86 3.25
CA GLY A 142 12.04 4.51 3.17
C GLY A 142 11.12 3.48 2.54
N LEU A 143 10.05 3.89 1.84
CA LEU A 143 9.08 2.99 1.19
C LEU A 143 9.52 2.58 -0.23
N LEU A 144 10.30 3.43 -0.90
CA LEU A 144 10.95 3.13 -2.18
C LEU A 144 12.47 3.05 -2.03
N SER A 145 13.10 2.21 -2.85
CA SER A 145 14.55 1.99 -2.88
C SER A 145 15.32 2.89 -3.84
N THR A 146 14.61 3.73 -4.61
CA THR A 146 15.19 4.61 -5.63
C THR A 146 14.71 6.03 -5.43
N ASP A 147 15.61 6.99 -5.64
CA ASP A 147 15.39 8.40 -5.33
C ASP A 147 15.10 9.28 -6.56
N GLY A 148 15.13 8.69 -7.76
CA GLY A 148 14.92 9.38 -9.03
C GLY A 148 14.25 8.47 -10.06
N LEU A 149 13.38 9.05 -10.89
CA LEU A 149 12.57 8.30 -11.86
C LEU A 149 13.12 8.31 -13.28
N HIS A 150 14.08 9.19 -13.56
CA HIS A 150 14.47 9.56 -14.93
C HIS A 150 15.75 8.89 -15.41
N THR A 151 16.41 8.13 -14.54
CA THR A 151 17.59 7.35 -14.91
C THR A 151 17.20 6.29 -15.93
N MET A 152 17.90 6.28 -17.06
CA MET A 152 17.72 5.26 -18.07
C MET A 152 18.19 3.90 -17.55
N MET A 153 17.39 2.87 -17.76
CA MET A 153 17.68 1.49 -17.40
C MET A 153 17.22 0.55 -18.52
N THR A 154 17.55 -0.74 -18.41
CA THR A 154 17.03 -1.75 -19.33
C THR A 154 15.51 -1.82 -19.28
N ALA A 155 14.88 -2.26 -20.37
CA ALA A 155 13.44 -2.51 -20.40
C ALA A 155 12.97 -3.48 -19.31
N SER A 156 13.80 -4.47 -18.93
CA SER A 156 13.48 -5.36 -17.80
C SER A 156 13.57 -4.65 -16.46
N GLY A 157 14.56 -3.77 -16.28
CA GLY A 157 14.79 -3.00 -15.05
C GLY A 157 13.61 -2.09 -14.69
N THR A 158 12.84 -1.58 -15.67
CA THR A 158 11.65 -0.77 -15.33
C THR A 158 10.57 -1.57 -14.61
N TYR A 159 10.54 -2.89 -14.77
CA TYR A 159 9.54 -3.77 -14.16
C TYR A 159 9.99 -4.41 -12.84
N GLU A 160 11.21 -4.14 -12.38
CA GLU A 160 11.66 -4.60 -11.07
C GLU A 160 10.95 -3.84 -9.95
N SER A 161 10.68 -4.53 -8.85
CA SER A 161 10.15 -3.90 -7.64
C SER A 161 11.11 -2.82 -7.15
N ARG A 162 10.56 -1.63 -6.86
CA ARG A 162 11.25 -0.53 -6.18
C ARG A 162 10.76 -0.34 -4.75
N SER A 163 9.84 -1.18 -4.27
CA SER A 163 9.45 -1.17 -2.86
C SER A 163 10.54 -1.79 -1.98
N THR A 164 10.87 -1.11 -0.87
CA THR A 164 11.71 -1.68 0.19
C THR A 164 10.94 -2.73 0.99
N ASP A 165 11.59 -3.43 1.92
CA ASP A 165 10.88 -4.38 2.79
C ASP A 165 9.86 -3.68 3.70
N LEU A 166 10.13 -2.44 4.12
CA LEU A 166 9.16 -1.58 4.81
C LEU A 166 7.97 -1.23 3.91
N GLY A 167 8.22 -0.88 2.65
CA GLY A 167 7.16 -0.59 1.66
C GLY A 167 6.30 -1.82 1.36
N LYS A 168 6.93 -2.99 1.17
CA LYS A 168 6.21 -4.27 0.99
C LYS A 168 5.41 -4.63 2.23
N GLY A 169 5.95 -4.39 3.42
CA GLY A 169 5.27 -4.60 4.70
C GLY A 169 4.02 -3.73 4.84
N LEU A 170 4.13 -2.43 4.52
CA LEU A 170 2.99 -1.51 4.48
C LEU A 170 1.91 -2.02 3.53
N ILE A 171 2.27 -2.36 2.28
CA ILE A 171 1.30 -2.83 1.28
C ILE A 171 0.58 -4.09 1.76
N ARG A 172 1.30 -5.10 2.28
CA ARG A 172 0.67 -6.31 2.83
C ARG A 172 -0.28 -5.98 3.97
N PHE A 173 0.11 -5.07 4.87
CA PHE A 173 -0.70 -4.71 6.02
C PHE A 173 -1.99 -3.97 5.63
N ILE A 174 -2.00 -3.22 4.52
CA ILE A 174 -3.16 -2.41 4.11
C ILE A 174 -3.94 -2.97 2.92
N SER A 175 -3.50 -4.11 2.37
CA SER A 175 -4.20 -4.80 1.28
C SER A 175 -5.00 -5.96 1.85
N ILE A 176 -6.01 -6.42 1.11
CA ILE A 176 -6.64 -7.70 1.41
C ILE A 176 -5.54 -8.75 1.23
N SER A 177 -5.22 -9.49 2.28
CA SER A 177 -4.39 -10.67 2.14
C SER A 177 -5.21 -11.67 1.32
N ASP A 178 -4.83 -11.91 0.06
CA ASP A 178 -5.42 -13.00 -0.71
C ASP A 178 -5.12 -14.31 0.05
N LEU A 179 -6.20 -14.98 0.49
CA LEU A 179 -6.18 -16.32 1.07
C LEU A 179 -6.09 -17.38 -0.04
#